data_AF-A0A1F4N558-F1
#
_entry.id   AF-A0A1F4N558-F1
#
_cell.length_a   1.000
_cell.length_b   1.000
_cell.length_c   1.000
_cell.angle_alpha   90.00
_cell.angle_beta   90.00
_cell.angle_gamma   90.00
#
_symmetry.space_group_name_H-M   'P 1'
#
loop_
_entity.id
_entity.type
_entity.pdbx_description
1 polymer ?
#
loop_
_entity_poly.entity_id
_entity_poly.type
_entity_poly.pdbx_seq_one_letter_code
_entity_poly.pdbx_strand_id
1 'polypeptide(L)'
;MKQIWIVSGLVVAALGASALIVGGRALFGDEPAPATATQELPWQVTALPGGGSQVLGLSVSPTLGAPSPGGSTLGDVLQRWGDKVQIAIVAAPNEAGNLEAYVDPMQAGFISGKAIITAHLPPEVIQGMRERAAKTEYMGGTTRKATLSSADLAEALKAPVTAVSFIPAANLDEEIILTRFGQPAERVRSNGHLEHFLYPDKGLDLALDSEGKELLQYVAPAEFERLRQPLLNAAASASAPASAP
;
A
#
# COMPACT_ATOMS: atom_id res chain seq x y z
N MET A 1 -12.65 -17.36 -24.66
CA MET A 1 -12.62 -17.55 -23.19
C MET A 1 -12.16 -16.23 -22.59
N LYS A 2 -13.04 -15.51 -21.90
CA LYS A 2 -12.74 -14.18 -21.35
C LYS A 2 -12.16 -14.38 -19.96
N GLN A 3 -10.88 -14.05 -19.76
CA GLN A 3 -10.30 -13.93 -18.42
C GLN A 3 -11.00 -12.76 -17.72
N ILE A 4 -11.69 -13.06 -16.63
CA ILE A 4 -12.33 -12.09 -15.75
C ILE A 4 -11.24 -11.63 -14.79
N TRP A 5 -10.72 -10.42 -15.03
CA TRP A 5 -9.77 -9.74 -14.15
C TRP A 5 -10.56 -9.25 -12.93
N ILE A 6 -10.58 -10.06 -11.87
CA ILE A 6 -11.06 -9.59 -10.57
C ILE A 6 -10.06 -8.56 -10.07
N VAL A 7 -10.62 -7.45 -9.58
CA VAL A 7 -9.98 -6.25 -9.06
C VAL A 7 -8.91 -6.60 -8.01
N SER A 8 -7.69 -6.88 -8.46
CA SER A 8 -6.45 -6.86 -7.67
C SER A 8 -5.70 -5.52 -7.81
N GLY A 9 -6.39 -4.50 -8.36
CA GLY A 9 -5.82 -3.21 -8.76
C GLY A 9 -5.40 -2.27 -7.64
N LEU A 10 -5.11 -2.77 -6.43
CA LEU A 10 -4.56 -1.92 -5.38
C LEU A 10 -3.12 -2.25 -4.99
N VAL A 11 -2.62 -3.50 -5.12
CA VAL A 11 -1.16 -3.79 -5.19
C VAL A 11 -0.93 -5.18 -5.79
N VAL A 12 -1.15 -5.37 -7.10
CA VAL A 12 -0.57 -6.55 -7.79
C VAL A 12 -0.02 -6.12 -9.15
N ALA A 13 1.10 -5.39 -9.12
CA ALA A 13 2.06 -5.35 -10.22
C ALA A 13 3.28 -4.47 -9.86
N ALA A 14 4.37 -5.10 -9.39
CA ALA A 14 5.76 -4.81 -9.80
C ALA A 14 6.79 -5.38 -8.80
N LEU A 15 6.98 -6.70 -8.79
CA LEU A 15 8.26 -7.27 -8.39
C LEU A 15 9.08 -7.49 -9.67
N GLY A 16 9.96 -6.55 -9.97
CA GLY A 16 10.77 -6.55 -11.19
C GLY A 16 12.11 -5.83 -11.02
N ALA A 17 13.15 -6.63 -10.74
CA ALA A 17 14.59 -6.41 -10.95
C ALA A 17 15.21 -5.05 -10.60
N SER A 18 15.72 -4.92 -9.36
CA SER A 18 16.74 -3.91 -9.03
C SER A 18 18.14 -4.48 -9.24
N ALA A 19 18.87 -3.89 -10.19
CA ALA A 19 20.28 -4.14 -10.40
C ALA A 19 21.11 -3.57 -9.23
N LEU A 20 22.12 -4.35 -8.83
CA LEU A 20 23.10 -4.05 -7.78
C LEU A 20 23.86 -2.74 -8.06
N ILE A 21 23.91 -1.85 -7.08
CA ILE A 21 25.02 -0.89 -6.93
C ILE A 21 25.62 -1.12 -5.54
N VAL A 22 26.85 -1.67 -5.54
CA VAL A 22 27.72 -1.80 -4.38
C VAL A 22 28.78 -0.70 -4.44
N GLY A 23 28.98 -0.02 -3.31
CA GLY A 23 30.16 0.80 -2.99
C GLY A 23 29.75 2.16 -2.39
N GLY A 24 30.18 2.58 -1.20
CA GLY A 24 31.04 2.01 -0.18
C GLY A 24 31.20 3.01 0.99
N ARG A 25 31.24 2.45 2.21
CA ARG A 25 31.84 2.94 3.49
C ARG A 25 31.42 4.30 4.10
N ALA A 26 30.59 4.14 5.14
CA ALA A 26 30.62 4.71 6.50
C ALA A 26 31.61 5.83 6.86
N LEU A 27 31.07 6.91 7.41
CA LEU A 27 31.54 7.64 8.61
C LEU A 27 30.32 8.33 9.27
N PHE A 28 30.35 8.52 10.59
CA PHE A 28 29.34 9.18 11.46
C PHE A 28 28.10 8.32 11.75
N GLY A 29 27.67 8.01 12.97
CA GLY A 29 28.05 8.33 14.34
C GLY A 29 26.90 7.74 15.18
N ASP A 30 27.19 7.03 16.29
CA ASP A 30 26.17 6.44 17.15
C ASP A 30 25.40 7.57 17.88
N GLU A 31 24.40 8.15 17.22
CA GLU A 31 23.35 8.91 17.90
C GLU A 31 22.37 7.91 18.52
N PRO A 32 22.15 7.93 19.85
CA PRO A 32 21.12 7.10 20.45
C PRO A 32 19.76 7.50 19.86
N ALA A 33 19.12 6.54 19.20
CA ALA A 33 17.82 6.74 18.55
C ALA A 33 16.82 7.34 19.56
N PRO A 34 16.10 8.42 19.21
CA PRO A 34 15.08 8.98 20.09
C PRO A 34 14.02 7.91 20.40
N ALA A 35 13.51 7.91 21.64
CA ALA A 35 12.53 6.97 22.19
C ALA A 35 11.19 6.86 21.42
N THR A 36 11.05 7.57 20.30
CA THR A 36 9.95 7.47 19.33
C THR A 36 10.05 6.25 18.43
N ALA A 37 11.23 5.61 18.29
CA ALA A 37 11.44 4.49 17.37
C ALA A 37 10.65 3.20 17.71
N THR A 38 10.02 3.12 18.89
CA THR A 38 9.13 1.99 19.27
C THR A 38 7.67 2.25 18.94
N GLN A 39 7.30 3.48 18.59
CA GLN A 39 6.01 3.83 18.03
C GLN A 39 6.16 3.72 16.51
N GLU A 40 5.15 3.20 15.79
CA GLU A 40 5.13 3.01 14.31
C GLU A 40 5.53 1.62 13.80
N LEU A 41 5.46 0.59 14.66
CA LEU A 41 5.54 -0.80 14.18
C LEU A 41 4.29 -1.15 13.35
N PRO A 42 4.38 -2.08 12.38
CA PRO A 42 3.23 -2.41 11.52
C PRO A 42 1.97 -2.87 12.28
N TRP A 43 2.13 -3.57 13.41
CA TRP A 43 1.02 -4.01 14.25
C TRP A 43 0.43 -2.93 15.17
N GLN A 44 1.04 -1.74 15.22
CA GLN A 44 0.51 -0.61 16.00
C GLN A 44 -0.42 0.22 15.12
N VAL A 45 -1.69 -0.17 15.14
CA VAL A 45 -2.77 0.53 14.45
C VAL A 45 -3.73 1.11 15.47
N THR A 46 -3.97 2.42 15.39
CA THR A 46 -4.94 3.12 16.24
C THR A 46 -6.09 3.62 15.39
N ALA A 47 -7.32 3.21 15.67
CA ALA A 47 -8.50 3.77 15.01
C ALA A 47 -8.68 5.24 15.43
N LEU A 48 -9.03 6.10 14.48
CA LEU A 48 -9.24 7.53 14.70
C LEU A 48 -10.74 7.85 14.69
N PRO A 49 -11.17 8.89 15.44
CA PRO A 49 -12.49 9.49 15.25
C PRO A 49 -12.70 9.85 13.77
N GLY A 50 -13.90 9.61 13.24
CA GLY A 50 -14.19 9.83 11.81
C GLY A 50 -13.91 8.62 10.91
N GLY A 51 -13.54 7.47 11.47
CA GLY A 51 -13.47 6.20 10.73
C GLY A 51 -12.14 5.94 10.01
N GLY A 52 -11.13 6.79 10.24
CA GLY A 52 -9.75 6.61 9.79
C GLY A 52 -8.90 5.79 10.76
N SER A 53 -7.61 5.66 10.46
CA SER A 53 -6.63 5.00 11.32
C SER A 53 -5.28 5.71 11.29
N GLN A 54 -4.49 5.55 12.35
CA GLN A 54 -3.08 5.91 12.40
C GLN A 54 -2.24 4.63 12.38
N VAL A 55 -1.32 4.54 11.43
CA VAL A 55 -0.47 3.37 11.18
C VAL A 55 0.84 3.81 10.52
N LEU A 56 1.96 3.20 10.91
CA LEU A 56 3.29 3.51 10.36
C LEU A 56 3.64 5.02 10.41
N GLY A 57 3.09 5.72 11.40
CA GLY A 57 3.26 7.16 11.57
C GLY A 57 2.52 8.03 10.56
N LEU A 58 1.53 7.46 9.85
CA LEU A 58 0.64 8.14 8.91
C LEU A 58 -0.81 8.03 9.37
N SER A 59 -1.57 9.11 9.18
CA SER A 59 -3.02 9.13 9.36
C SER A 59 -3.69 8.79 8.02
N VAL A 60 -4.30 7.60 7.93
CA VAL A 60 -5.05 7.12 6.78
C VAL A 60 -6.51 7.51 6.95
N SER A 61 -7.02 8.35 6.05
CA SER A 61 -8.39 8.85 6.09
C SER A 61 -9.28 8.15 5.05
N PRO A 62 -10.60 8.06 5.29
CA PRO A 62 -11.54 7.64 4.26
C PRO A 62 -11.44 8.53 3.01
N THR A 63 -11.58 7.93 1.83
CA THR A 63 -11.69 8.62 0.53
C THR A 63 -12.98 9.42 0.44
N LEU A 64 -14.06 8.93 1.07
CA LEU A 64 -15.36 9.59 1.09
C LEU A 64 -15.58 10.31 2.42
N GLY A 65 -15.87 11.60 2.33
CA GLY A 65 -16.18 12.44 3.49
C GLY A 65 -15.44 13.77 3.45
N ALA A 66 -15.75 14.66 4.40
CA ALA A 66 -14.93 15.85 4.59
C ALA A 66 -13.53 15.41 5.05
N PRO A 67 -12.45 16.06 4.56
CA PRO A 67 -11.10 15.76 5.03
C PRO A 67 -11.06 15.83 6.54
N SER A 68 -10.60 14.73 7.17
CA SER A 68 -10.44 14.69 8.62
C SER A 68 -9.30 15.63 9.01
N PRO A 69 -9.50 16.56 9.96
CA PRO A 69 -8.42 17.39 10.47
C PRO A 69 -7.27 16.49 10.95
N GLY A 70 -6.06 16.72 10.43
CA GLY A 70 -4.87 15.93 10.78
C GLY A 70 -4.66 14.64 9.96
N GLY A 71 -5.36 14.47 8.84
CA GLY A 71 -5.02 13.45 7.84
C GLY A 71 -3.65 13.70 7.20
N SER A 72 -2.88 12.64 6.95
CA SER A 72 -1.57 12.76 6.29
C SER A 72 -1.75 13.02 4.80
N THR A 73 -0.77 13.70 4.19
CA THR A 73 -0.67 14.00 2.77
C THR A 73 0.59 13.39 2.16
N LEU A 74 0.71 13.38 0.83
CA LEU A 74 1.99 13.01 0.20
C LEU A 74 3.13 13.99 0.53
N GLY A 75 2.81 15.24 0.86
CA GLY A 75 3.76 16.21 1.39
C GLY A 75 4.39 15.74 2.70
N ASP A 76 3.57 15.22 3.61
CA ASP A 76 4.04 14.65 4.88
C ASP A 76 4.92 13.40 4.65
N VAL A 77 4.53 12.54 3.69
CA VAL A 77 5.32 11.37 3.28
C VAL A 77 6.69 11.82 2.74
N LEU A 78 6.71 12.80 1.83
CA LEU A 78 7.96 13.32 1.27
C LEU A 78 8.84 13.98 2.32
N GLN A 79 8.27 14.75 3.24
CA GLN A 79 9.01 15.38 4.34
C GLN A 79 9.65 14.33 5.25
N ARG A 80 8.96 13.21 5.47
CA ARG A 80 9.36 12.17 6.40
C ARG A 80 10.44 11.24 5.85
N TRP A 81 10.34 10.84 4.57
CA TRP A 81 11.26 9.86 3.97
C TRP A 81 12.19 10.44 2.89
N GLY A 82 12.01 11.70 2.50
CA GLY A 82 12.94 12.46 1.68
C GLY A 82 13.24 11.82 0.32
N ASP A 83 14.53 11.62 0.05
CA ASP A 83 15.07 11.09 -1.20
C ASP A 83 14.70 9.62 -1.47
N LYS A 84 14.18 8.91 -0.47
CA LYS A 84 13.69 7.53 -0.58
C LYS A 84 12.30 7.44 -1.21
N VAL A 85 11.63 8.58 -1.41
CA VAL A 85 10.26 8.66 -1.93
C VAL A 85 10.28 8.90 -3.44
N GLN A 86 9.57 8.06 -4.18
CA GLN A 86 9.26 8.28 -5.60
C GLN A 86 7.75 8.40 -5.81
N ILE A 87 7.30 9.57 -6.26
CA ILE A 87 5.88 9.83 -6.50
C ILE A 87 5.56 9.68 -8.00
N ALA A 88 4.52 8.92 -8.31
CA ALA A 88 4.07 8.71 -9.68
C ALA A 88 2.56 8.41 -9.73
N ILE A 89 1.98 8.52 -10.92
CA ILE A 89 0.68 7.93 -11.22
C ILE A 89 0.90 6.54 -11.81
N VAL A 90 0.27 5.52 -11.24
CA VAL A 90 0.35 4.14 -11.73
C VAL A 90 -1.01 3.71 -12.26
N ALA A 91 -1.04 3.19 -13.48
CA ALA A 91 -2.29 2.82 -14.14
C ALA A 91 -2.14 1.50 -14.92
N ALA A 92 -3.11 0.60 -14.74
CA ALA A 92 -3.33 -0.50 -15.67
C ALA A 92 -4.00 0.03 -16.96
N PRO A 93 -4.07 -0.79 -18.03
CA PRO A 93 -4.76 -0.38 -19.25
C PRO A 93 -6.21 -0.01 -19.01
N ASN A 94 -6.64 1.11 -19.60
CA ASN A 94 -8.02 1.62 -19.55
C ASN A 94 -8.49 2.10 -18.17
N GLU A 95 -7.58 2.33 -17.22
CA GLU A 95 -7.91 2.95 -15.92
C GLU A 95 -7.42 4.41 -15.87
N ALA A 96 -7.95 5.22 -14.94
CA ALA A 96 -7.38 6.53 -14.62
C ALA A 96 -6.03 6.38 -13.89
N GLY A 97 -5.91 5.34 -13.07
CA GLY A 97 -4.73 5.08 -12.24
C GLY A 97 -4.83 5.68 -10.85
N ASN A 98 -3.81 5.43 -10.06
CA ASN A 98 -3.68 5.86 -8.67
C ASN A 98 -2.46 6.76 -8.52
N LEU A 99 -2.57 7.78 -7.66
CA LEU A 99 -1.42 8.56 -7.22
C LEU A 99 -0.72 7.83 -6.07
N GLU A 100 0.53 7.44 -6.29
CA GLU A 100 1.28 6.58 -5.39
C GLU A 100 2.66 7.17 -5.06
N ALA A 101 3.06 7.02 -3.80
CA ALA A 101 4.41 7.26 -3.32
C ALA A 101 5.06 5.93 -2.94
N TYR A 102 6.13 5.59 -3.64
CA TYR A 102 6.96 4.42 -3.37
C TYR A 102 8.08 4.81 -2.41
N VAL A 103 8.23 4.09 -1.30
CA VAL A 103 9.27 4.31 -0.29
C VAL A 103 10.12 3.06 -0.17
N ASP A 104 11.38 3.15 -0.57
CA ASP A 104 12.33 2.04 -0.53
C ASP A 104 13.76 2.54 -0.22
N PRO A 105 14.36 2.16 0.92
CA PRO A 105 13.77 1.39 2.01
C PRO A 105 12.90 2.26 2.94
N MET A 106 11.81 1.70 3.46
CA MET A 106 11.04 2.25 4.58
C MET A 106 11.41 1.54 5.89
N GLN A 107 11.62 2.32 6.96
CA GLN A 107 11.74 1.79 8.33
C GLN A 107 10.42 1.97 9.09
N ALA A 108 9.92 0.87 9.64
CA ALA A 108 8.76 0.78 10.52
C ALA A 108 9.23 0.29 11.89
N GLY A 109 9.64 1.21 12.76
CA GLY A 109 10.41 0.89 13.96
C GLY A 109 11.71 0.15 13.59
N PHE A 110 11.85 -1.09 14.03
CA PHE A 110 13.01 -1.94 13.71
C PHE A 110 12.82 -2.79 12.44
N ILE A 111 11.65 -2.75 11.80
CA ILE A 111 11.35 -3.54 10.60
C ILE A 111 11.62 -2.70 9.35
N SER A 112 12.60 -3.13 8.56
CA SER A 112 12.84 -2.58 7.23
C SER A 112 11.89 -3.23 6.21
N GLY A 113 11.52 -2.50 5.18
CA GLY A 113 10.69 -3.00 4.10
C GLY A 113 10.50 -1.99 2.99
N LYS A 114 9.49 -2.23 2.17
CA LYS A 114 9.05 -1.32 1.11
C LYS A 114 7.64 -0.88 1.39
N ALA A 115 7.31 0.36 1.06
CA ALA A 115 5.93 0.84 1.15
C ALA A 115 5.44 1.48 -0.14
N ILE A 116 4.15 1.32 -0.37
CA ILE A 116 3.39 2.02 -1.40
C ILE A 116 2.29 2.79 -0.66
N ILE A 117 2.35 4.11 -0.71
CA ILE A 117 1.37 4.99 -0.08
C ILE A 117 0.47 5.55 -1.19
N THR A 118 -0.83 5.26 -1.11
CA THR A 118 -1.81 5.75 -2.08
C THR A 118 -2.49 6.99 -1.54
N ALA A 119 -2.50 8.05 -2.35
CA ALA A 119 -3.22 9.28 -2.05
C ALA A 119 -4.39 9.51 -3.00
N HIS A 120 -5.43 10.16 -2.50
CA HIS A 120 -6.64 10.40 -3.26
C HIS A 120 -6.62 11.75 -3.97
N LEU A 121 -6.88 11.72 -5.26
CA LEU A 121 -7.31 12.88 -6.06
C LEU A 121 -8.50 12.45 -6.92
N PRO A 122 -9.35 13.39 -7.36
CA PRO A 122 -10.43 13.09 -8.29
C PRO A 122 -9.89 12.44 -9.58
N PRO A 123 -10.59 11.45 -10.16
CA PRO A 123 -10.12 10.73 -11.35
C PRO A 123 -9.79 11.63 -12.54
N GLU A 124 -10.55 12.71 -12.73
CA GLU A 124 -10.34 13.72 -13.78
C GLU A 124 -9.02 14.49 -13.58
N VAL A 125 -8.63 14.73 -12.33
CA VAL A 125 -7.35 15.36 -11.99
C VAL A 125 -6.21 14.40 -12.31
N ILE A 126 -6.33 13.14 -11.86
CA ILE A 126 -5.35 12.08 -12.16
C ILE A 126 -5.16 11.91 -13.67
N GLN A 127 -6.26 11.85 -14.43
CA GLN A 127 -6.20 11.72 -15.88
C GLN A 127 -5.45 12.90 -16.51
N GLY A 128 -5.79 14.14 -16.12
CA GLY A 128 -5.12 15.33 -16.64
C GLY A 128 -3.63 15.36 -16.31
N MET A 129 -3.25 15.01 -15.07
CA MET A 129 -1.84 14.92 -14.66
C MET A 129 -1.07 13.89 -15.50
N ARG A 130 -1.71 12.75 -15.79
CA ARG A 130 -1.11 11.69 -16.59
C ARG A 130 -0.92 12.09 -18.06
N GLU A 131 -1.88 12.80 -18.65
CA GLU A 131 -1.76 13.33 -20.01
C GLU A 131 -0.63 14.37 -20.13
N ARG A 132 -0.32 15.08 -19.04
CA ARG A 132 0.79 16.04 -18.93
C ARG A 132 2.07 15.45 -18.36
N ALA A 133 2.13 14.14 -18.10
CA ALA A 133 3.24 13.52 -17.40
C ALA A 133 4.56 13.73 -18.15
N ALA A 134 5.62 14.09 -17.40
CA ALA A 134 6.93 14.36 -17.95
C ALA A 134 7.59 13.09 -18.55
N LYS A 135 7.25 11.91 -18.01
CA LYS A 135 7.75 10.62 -18.47
C LYS A 135 6.73 9.53 -18.19
N THR A 136 6.55 8.59 -19.12
CA THR A 136 5.77 7.36 -18.88
C THR A 136 6.64 6.13 -19.14
N GLU A 137 6.66 5.20 -18.19
CA GLU A 137 7.46 3.97 -18.23
C GLU A 137 6.58 2.75 -17.99
N TYR A 138 6.97 1.59 -18.52
CA TYR A 138 6.31 0.32 -18.18
C TYR A 138 6.94 -0.26 -16.91
N MET A 139 6.11 -0.66 -15.94
CA MET A 139 6.58 -1.29 -14.69
C MET A 139 6.70 -2.81 -14.78
N GLY A 140 6.09 -3.41 -15.81
CA GLY A 140 5.95 -4.85 -16.01
C GLY A 140 4.56 -5.16 -16.55
N GLY A 141 4.47 -6.06 -17.53
CA GLY A 141 3.23 -6.31 -18.26
C GLY A 141 2.72 -5.05 -18.95
N THR A 142 1.47 -4.65 -18.68
CA THR A 142 0.80 -3.53 -19.33
C THR A 142 0.61 -2.31 -18.41
N THR A 143 1.08 -2.39 -17.16
CA THR A 143 1.00 -1.30 -16.17
C THR A 143 2.02 -0.21 -16.47
N ARG A 144 1.58 1.04 -16.42
CA ARG A 144 2.38 2.23 -16.71
C ARG A 144 2.56 3.10 -15.48
N LYS A 145 3.79 3.61 -15.31
CA LYS A 145 4.19 4.63 -14.33
C LYS A 145 4.38 5.96 -15.04
N ALA A 146 3.60 6.96 -14.66
CA ALA A 146 3.68 8.33 -15.14
C ALA A 146 4.35 9.23 -14.09
N THR A 147 5.51 9.78 -14.42
CA THR A 147 6.22 10.77 -13.61
C THR A 147 5.57 12.13 -13.78
N LEU A 148 5.18 12.75 -12.67
CA LEU A 148 4.47 14.03 -12.67
C LEU A 148 5.36 15.18 -13.17
N SER A 149 4.73 16.19 -13.80
CA SER A 149 5.36 17.48 -14.01
C SER A 149 5.60 18.19 -12.68
N SER A 150 6.49 19.19 -12.62
CA SER A 150 6.73 19.94 -11.38
C SER A 150 5.48 20.65 -10.84
N ALA A 151 4.61 21.13 -11.73
CA ALA A 151 3.35 21.77 -11.35
C ALA A 151 2.35 20.76 -10.79
N ASP A 152 2.22 19.60 -11.45
CA ASP A 152 1.32 18.53 -10.98
C ASP A 152 1.84 17.88 -9.69
N LEU A 153 3.16 17.80 -9.50
CA LEU A 153 3.77 17.33 -8.26
C LEU A 153 3.39 18.23 -7.08
N ALA A 154 3.44 19.55 -7.24
CA ALA A 154 3.07 20.50 -6.18
C ALA A 154 1.60 20.34 -5.73
N GLU A 155 0.71 19.96 -6.64
CA GLU A 155 -0.68 19.64 -6.32
C GLU A 155 -0.80 18.25 -5.69
N ALA A 156 -0.13 17.24 -6.23
CA ALA A 156 -0.10 15.88 -5.71
C ALA A 156 0.40 15.80 -4.25
N LEU A 157 1.32 16.68 -3.84
CA LEU A 157 1.80 16.74 -2.45
C LEU A 157 0.71 17.13 -1.45
N LYS A 158 -0.40 17.74 -1.89
CA LYS A 158 -1.54 18.06 -1.01
C LYS A 158 -2.54 16.91 -0.89
N ALA A 159 -2.41 15.88 -1.72
CA ALA A 159 -3.36 14.79 -1.79
C ALA A 159 -3.35 13.98 -0.48
N PRO A 160 -4.52 13.72 0.14
CA PRO A 160 -4.62 12.97 1.38
C PRO A 160 -4.28 11.49 1.17
N VAL A 161 -3.59 10.89 2.14
CA VAL A 161 -3.27 9.47 2.20
C VAL A 161 -4.53 8.66 2.56
N THR A 162 -4.81 7.64 1.76
CA THR A 162 -6.03 6.81 1.87
C THR A 162 -5.77 5.31 1.89
N ALA A 163 -4.55 4.89 1.55
CA ALA A 163 -4.09 3.54 1.78
C ALA A 163 -2.56 3.51 1.98
N VAL A 164 -2.10 2.51 2.73
CA VAL A 164 -0.68 2.19 2.88
C VAL A 164 -0.51 0.70 2.69
N SER A 165 0.42 0.30 1.84
CA SER A 165 0.78 -1.09 1.64
C SER A 165 2.24 -1.27 2.01
N PHE A 166 2.53 -2.20 2.91
CA PHE A 166 3.86 -2.45 3.43
C PHE A 166 4.29 -3.89 3.20
N ILE A 167 5.47 -4.07 2.61
CA ILE A 167 6.11 -5.37 2.38
C ILE A 167 7.34 -5.45 3.28
N PRO A 168 7.29 -6.19 4.39
CA PRO A 168 8.43 -6.36 5.28
C PRO A 168 9.59 -7.09 4.58
N ALA A 169 10.83 -6.69 4.89
CA ALA A 169 12.01 -7.43 4.45
C ALA A 169 12.18 -8.75 5.22
N ALA A 170 11.75 -8.76 6.49
CA ALA A 170 11.64 -9.98 7.29
C ALA A 170 10.45 -10.83 6.81
N ASN A 171 10.51 -12.15 7.04
CA ASN A 171 9.34 -13.01 6.83
C ASN A 171 8.49 -12.98 8.11
N LEU A 172 7.17 -12.94 7.94
CA LEU A 172 6.20 -12.97 9.01
C LEU A 172 5.38 -14.27 8.87
N ASP A 173 5.73 -15.29 9.63
CA ASP A 173 4.90 -16.50 9.67
C ASP A 173 3.60 -16.29 10.46
N GLU A 174 2.71 -17.28 10.38
CA GLU A 174 1.41 -17.25 11.07
C GLU A 174 1.56 -17.04 12.58
N GLU A 175 2.56 -17.64 13.23
CA GLU A 175 2.78 -17.50 14.67
C GLU A 175 3.13 -16.06 15.05
N ILE A 176 4.04 -15.43 14.29
CA ILE A 176 4.40 -14.03 14.45
C ILE A 176 3.18 -13.15 14.20
N ILE A 177 2.41 -13.41 13.14
CA ILE A 177 1.22 -12.64 12.80
C ILE A 177 0.22 -12.68 13.96
N LEU A 178 -0.14 -13.86 14.44
CA LEU A 178 -1.12 -14.02 15.53
C LEU A 178 -0.61 -13.40 16.85
N THR A 179 0.69 -13.49 17.12
CA THR A 179 1.32 -12.88 18.31
C THR A 179 1.29 -11.36 18.26
N ARG A 180 1.52 -10.76 17.08
CA ARG A 180 1.67 -9.30 16.94
C ARG A 180 0.36 -8.59 16.63
N PHE A 181 -0.48 -9.16 15.76
CA PHE A 181 -1.73 -8.56 15.29
C PHE A 181 -2.96 -9.07 16.04
N GLY A 182 -2.84 -10.23 16.72
CA GLY A 182 -3.97 -10.92 17.35
C GLY A 182 -4.72 -11.83 16.39
N GLN A 183 -5.85 -12.36 16.84
CA GLN A 183 -6.73 -13.19 16.02
C GLN A 183 -7.42 -12.34 14.94
N PRO A 184 -7.39 -12.75 13.66
CA PRO A 184 -8.16 -12.07 12.62
C PRO A 184 -9.66 -12.30 12.84
N ALA A 185 -10.48 -11.35 12.37
CA ALA A 185 -11.93 -11.51 12.38
C ALA A 185 -12.39 -12.53 11.32
N GLU A 186 -11.63 -12.63 10.22
CA GLU A 186 -11.92 -13.54 9.11
C GLU A 186 -10.61 -13.98 8.44
N ARG A 187 -10.58 -15.21 7.93
CA ARG A 187 -9.51 -15.73 7.08
C ARG A 187 -10.09 -16.09 5.73
N VAL A 188 -9.49 -15.59 4.65
CA VAL A 188 -9.92 -15.87 3.28
C VAL A 188 -8.77 -16.50 2.51
N ARG A 189 -8.95 -17.74 2.07
CA ARG A 189 -7.96 -18.42 1.24
C ARG A 189 -8.16 -18.06 -0.23
N SER A 190 -7.15 -17.40 -0.81
CA SER A 190 -7.17 -17.01 -2.22
C SER A 190 -6.71 -18.16 -3.12
N ASN A 191 -5.69 -18.91 -2.71
CA ASN A 191 -5.19 -20.08 -3.44
C ASN A 191 -4.44 -21.05 -2.50
N GLY A 192 -3.62 -21.96 -3.04
CA GLY A 192 -2.90 -22.96 -2.24
C GLY A 192 -1.79 -22.43 -1.32
N HIS A 193 -1.24 -21.25 -1.60
CA HIS A 193 -0.13 -20.64 -0.85
C HIS A 193 -0.49 -19.27 -0.23
N LEU A 194 -1.55 -18.62 -0.72
CA LEU A 194 -1.96 -17.28 -0.32
C LEU A 194 -3.23 -17.30 0.53
N GLU A 195 -3.13 -16.78 1.75
CA GLU A 195 -4.25 -16.63 2.68
C GLU A 195 -4.27 -15.22 3.29
N HIS A 196 -5.45 -14.63 3.35
CA HIS A 196 -5.68 -13.29 3.87
C HIS A 196 -6.21 -13.35 5.29
N PHE A 197 -5.57 -12.60 6.20
CA PHE A 197 -5.97 -12.41 7.59
C PHE A 197 -6.60 -11.02 7.70
N LEU A 198 -7.91 -10.97 7.89
CA LEU A 198 -8.68 -9.74 7.85
C LEU A 198 -8.88 -9.18 9.26
N TYR A 199 -8.51 -7.91 9.44
CA TYR A 199 -8.67 -7.15 10.68
C TYR A 199 -9.49 -5.87 10.42
N PRO A 200 -10.83 -5.96 10.33
CA PRO A 200 -11.70 -4.84 9.98
C PRO A 200 -11.54 -3.62 10.90
N ASP A 201 -11.44 -3.85 12.21
CA ASP A 201 -11.28 -2.78 13.21
C ASP A 201 -9.97 -2.00 13.07
N LYS A 202 -8.99 -2.57 12.37
CA LYS A 202 -7.70 -1.95 12.04
C LYS A 202 -7.66 -1.43 10.60
N GLY A 203 -8.67 -1.74 9.79
CA GLY A 203 -8.63 -1.49 8.35
C GLY A 203 -7.49 -2.25 7.64
N LEU A 204 -7.11 -3.43 8.16
CA LEU A 204 -5.95 -4.19 7.69
C LEU A 204 -6.36 -5.51 7.01
N ASP A 205 -5.88 -5.71 5.78
CA ASP A 205 -5.74 -7.01 5.14
C ASP A 205 -4.27 -7.43 5.16
N LEU A 206 -3.97 -8.56 5.80
CA LEU A 206 -2.64 -9.15 5.79
C LEU A 206 -2.63 -10.40 4.92
N ALA A 207 -1.96 -10.33 3.78
CA ALA A 207 -1.77 -11.45 2.88
C ALA A 207 -0.52 -12.24 3.28
N LEU A 208 -0.72 -13.46 3.78
CA LEU A 208 0.32 -14.43 4.10
C LEU A 208 0.52 -15.33 2.88
N ASP A 209 1.73 -15.30 2.31
CA ASP A 209 2.10 -16.09 1.14
C ASP A 209 3.24 -17.06 1.51
N SER A 210 2.98 -18.37 1.46
CA SER A 210 4.00 -19.38 1.77
C SER A 210 5.08 -19.52 0.68
N GLU A 211 4.85 -19.00 -0.52
CA GLU A 211 5.79 -19.01 -1.65
C GLU A 211 6.40 -17.63 -1.94
N GLY A 212 5.87 -16.58 -1.30
CA GLY A 212 6.20 -15.18 -1.57
C GLY A 212 6.57 -14.37 -0.33
N LYS A 213 6.37 -13.05 -0.42
CA LYS A 213 6.51 -12.12 0.69
C LYS A 213 5.14 -11.74 1.21
N GLU A 214 5.05 -11.54 2.53
CA GLU A 214 3.83 -11.07 3.15
C GLU A 214 3.57 -9.60 2.79
N LEU A 215 2.30 -9.25 2.66
CA LEU A 215 1.85 -7.90 2.33
C LEU A 215 0.84 -7.44 3.38
N LEU A 216 1.07 -6.26 3.94
CA LEU A 216 0.16 -5.63 4.91
C LEU A 216 -0.47 -4.42 4.24
N GLN A 217 -1.77 -4.48 3.96
CA GLN A 217 -2.52 -3.43 3.31
C GLN A 217 -3.48 -2.77 4.29
N TYR A 218 -3.28 -1.46 4.49
CA TYR A 218 -4.06 -0.62 5.39
C TYR A 218 -4.93 0.34 4.60
N VAL A 219 -6.19 0.45 5.00
CA VAL A 219 -7.14 1.49 4.64
C VAL A 219 -7.77 2.07 5.90
N ALA A 220 -8.59 3.11 5.76
CA ALA A 220 -9.46 3.54 6.84
C ALA A 220 -10.41 2.39 7.25
N PRO A 221 -10.58 2.06 8.54
CA PRO A 221 -11.51 1.02 8.99
C PRO A 221 -12.93 1.17 8.45
N ALA A 222 -13.42 2.41 8.30
CA ALA A 222 -14.74 2.68 7.71
C ALA A 222 -14.86 2.26 6.23
N GLU A 223 -13.74 2.06 5.53
CA GLU A 223 -13.69 1.62 4.13
C GLU A 223 -13.18 0.19 3.98
N PHE A 224 -13.10 -0.58 5.05
CA PHE A 224 -12.50 -1.92 5.01
C PHE A 224 -13.17 -2.85 3.99
N GLU A 225 -14.47 -2.67 3.72
CA GLU A 225 -15.17 -3.47 2.72
C GLU A 225 -14.61 -3.32 1.29
N ARG A 226 -13.91 -2.22 0.98
CA ARG A 226 -13.18 -2.07 -0.29
C ARG A 226 -12.07 -3.12 -0.45
N LEU A 227 -11.45 -3.56 0.63
CA LEU A 227 -10.46 -4.64 0.61
C LEU A 227 -11.13 -6.02 0.62
N ARG A 228 -12.17 -6.17 1.45
CA ARG A 228 -12.82 -7.48 1.68
C ARG A 228 -13.66 -7.98 0.50
N GLN A 229 -14.48 -7.12 -0.12
CA GLN A 229 -15.41 -7.55 -1.16
C GLN A 229 -14.73 -8.22 -2.37
N PRO A 230 -13.62 -7.67 -2.93
CA PRO A 230 -12.91 -8.33 -4.02
C PRO A 230 -12.41 -9.74 -3.66
N LEU A 231 -11.91 -9.93 -2.42
CA LEU A 231 -11.40 -11.22 -1.95
C LEU A 231 -12.51 -12.27 -1.85
N LEU A 232 -13.67 -11.89 -1.29
CA LEU A 232 -14.82 -12.78 -1.20
C LEU A 232 -15.35 -13.18 -2.59
N ASN A 233 -15.39 -12.23 -3.52
CA ASN A 233 -15.80 -12.50 -4.90
C ASN A 233 -14.83 -13.43 -5.63
N ALA A 234 -13.52 -13.27 -5.39
CA ALA A 234 -12.49 -14.16 -5.93
C ALA A 234 -12.61 -15.58 -5.37
N ALA A 235 -12.75 -15.72 -4.05
CA ALA A 235 -12.91 -17.01 -3.38
C ALA A 235 -14.19 -17.74 -3.81
N ALA A 236 -15.31 -17.02 -3.95
CA ALA A 236 -16.57 -17.57 -4.47
C ALA A 236 -16.42 -18.06 -5.93
N SER A 237 -15.69 -17.30 -6.76
CA SER A 237 -15.43 -17.69 -8.16
C SER A 237 -14.52 -18.91 -8.27
N ALA A 238 -13.53 -19.05 -7.38
CA ALA A 238 -12.62 -20.19 -7.35
C ALA A 238 -13.28 -21.50 -6.85
N SER A 239 -14.37 -21.38 -6.08
CA SER A 239 -15.11 -22.50 -5.50
C SER A 239 -16.33 -22.95 -6.33
N ALA A 240 -16.70 -22.20 -7.37
CA ALA A 240 -17.80 -22.56 -8.26
C ALA A 240 -17.43 -23.78 -9.14
N PRO A 241 -18.27 -24.83 -9.21
CA PRO A 241 -18.00 -25.97 -10.07
C PRO A 241 -18.00 -25.54 -11.54
N ALA A 242 -17.01 -26.02 -12.31
CA ALA A 242 -16.97 -25.84 -13.75
C ALA A 242 -18.27 -26.38 -14.35
N SER A 243 -19.13 -25.48 -14.83
CA SER A 243 -20.37 -25.85 -15.50
C SER A 243 -20.00 -26.64 -16.75
N ALA A 244 -20.28 -27.94 -16.76
CA ALA A 244 -20.05 -28.81 -17.91
C ALA A 244 -20.91 -28.37 -19.11
N PRO A 245 -20.40 -28.47 -20.34
CA PRO A 245 -21.11 -28.06 -21.56
C PRO A 245 -22.35 -28.92 -21.85
#